data_AF-A0A3B1K8C9-F1
#
_entry.id   AF-A0A3B1K8C9-F1
#
_cell.length_a   1.000
_cell.length_b   1.000
_cell.length_c   1.000
_cell.angle_alpha   90.00
_cell.angle_beta   90.00
_cell.angle_gamma   90.00
#
_symmetry.space_group_name_H-M   'P 1'
#
loop_
_entity.id
_entity.type
_entity.pdbx_description
1 polymer ?
#
loop_
_entity_poly.entity_id
_entity_poly.type
_entity_poly.pdbx_seq_one_letter_code
_entity_poly.pdbx_strand_id
1 'polypeptide(L)'
;MEIPENRSMKESEDVDHHWVETLFPPRFTFQDLLEGKCHSTEEPRISSRRQIYLDVLREVQEQEEKTRRSNLAKRIIREDQSKSNVEENKESGKILNAWTYGEISVGETCIWNEADINKLRAALTELQRDRWRLREQLRSSEERLKTEREERKRLQRLLEECEEQLSFSRKETARYSLAVKSLKTEVYQKDTQLQKFSKQIQENSDEVDGLRAELRRTRDEYRLIKQESSDLGWELERMKEQQKIEGARQAEEARLQNQAATEKLLKELQEAQVELRTEKERHRLTLTALELLRRHFSNL
;
A
#
# COMPACT_ATOMS: atom_id res chain seq x y z
N MET A 1 36.73 -30.17 9.00
CA MET A 1 35.90 -30.06 10.22
C MET A 1 35.58 -28.59 10.38
N GLU A 2 34.35 -28.11 10.45
CA GLU A 2 33.00 -28.63 10.25
C GLU A 2 32.16 -27.37 9.97
N ILE A 3 31.27 -27.45 9.01
CA ILE A 3 30.22 -26.45 8.76
C ILE A 3 29.15 -26.64 9.86
N PRO A 4 28.57 -25.55 10.39
CA PRO A 4 27.11 -25.43 10.31
C PRO A 4 26.71 -24.02 9.86
N GLU A 5 25.99 -23.87 8.75
CA GLU A 5 24.55 -24.09 8.56
C GLU A 5 23.69 -22.87 8.92
N ASN A 6 23.06 -22.37 7.85
CA ASN A 6 21.95 -21.43 7.76
C ASN A 6 20.99 -21.46 8.96
N ARG A 7 20.66 -20.27 9.48
CA ARG A 7 19.33 -20.03 10.04
C ARG A 7 18.75 -18.72 9.54
N SER A 8 17.87 -18.88 8.56
CA SER A 8 16.83 -17.93 8.18
C SER A 8 16.04 -17.51 9.42
N MET A 9 16.02 -16.22 9.71
CA MET A 9 14.93 -15.61 10.47
C MET A 9 14.40 -14.46 9.62
N LYS A 10 13.28 -14.76 8.96
CA LYS A 10 12.33 -13.75 8.51
C LYS A 10 11.97 -12.91 9.73
N GLU A 11 12.32 -11.64 9.70
CA GLU A 11 11.66 -10.62 10.51
C GLU A 11 10.20 -10.60 10.05
N SER A 12 9.37 -11.32 10.79
CA SER A 12 7.94 -11.11 10.80
C SER A 12 7.70 -9.69 11.30
N GLU A 13 7.00 -8.91 10.48
CA GLU A 13 6.38 -7.64 10.84
C GLU A 13 5.72 -7.79 12.22
N ASP A 14 6.33 -7.13 13.21
CA ASP A 14 5.82 -7.01 14.56
C ASP A 14 4.65 -6.02 14.52
N VAL A 15 3.53 -6.49 13.98
CA VAL A 15 2.23 -5.86 14.22
C VAL A 15 1.93 -6.17 15.66
N ASP A 16 2.01 -5.16 16.52
CA ASP A 16 1.70 -5.19 17.95
C ASP A 16 0.28 -5.74 18.17
N HIS A 17 0.15 -7.08 18.13
CA HIS A 17 -1.10 -7.79 18.33
C HIS A 17 -1.37 -7.76 19.82
N HIS A 18 -2.57 -7.29 20.18
CA HIS A 18 -2.96 -7.27 21.58
C HIS A 18 -2.84 -8.70 22.12
N TRP A 19 -2.27 -8.90 23.33
CA TRP A 19 -2.04 -10.26 23.89
C TRP A 19 -3.29 -11.16 23.92
N VAL A 20 -4.47 -10.54 23.86
CA VAL A 20 -5.77 -11.19 23.73
C VAL A 20 -5.95 -11.85 22.35
N GLU A 21 -5.46 -11.24 21.27
CA GLU A 21 -5.54 -11.74 19.88
C GLU A 21 -4.59 -12.93 19.65
N THR A 22 -3.49 -13.01 20.41
CA THR A 22 -2.58 -14.17 20.38
C THR A 22 -3.17 -15.39 21.09
N LEU A 23 -3.93 -15.18 22.17
CA LEU A 23 -4.60 -16.26 22.90
C LEU A 23 -5.95 -16.64 22.28
N PHE A 24 -6.63 -15.70 21.63
CA PHE A 24 -7.91 -15.89 20.94
C PHE A 24 -7.88 -15.24 19.56
N PRO A 25 -7.25 -15.89 18.57
CA PRO A 25 -7.22 -15.36 17.21
C PRO A 25 -8.65 -15.17 16.69
N PRO A 26 -8.99 -14.00 16.13
CA PRO A 26 -10.33 -13.77 15.60
C PRO A 26 -10.59 -14.78 14.47
N ARG A 27 -11.53 -15.71 14.72
CA ARG A 27 -11.93 -16.75 13.76
C ARG A 27 -12.71 -16.21 12.56
N PHE A 28 -12.88 -14.90 12.49
CA PHE A 28 -13.70 -14.24 11.50
C PHE A 28 -13.12 -12.86 11.23
N THR A 29 -12.65 -12.65 10.01
CA THR A 29 -12.09 -11.39 9.57
C THR A 29 -13.09 -10.66 8.67
N PHE A 30 -12.95 -9.33 8.57
CA PHE A 30 -13.81 -8.53 7.69
C PHE A 30 -13.65 -8.89 6.21
N GLN A 31 -12.53 -9.52 5.87
CA GLN A 31 -12.24 -10.05 4.55
C GLN A 31 -13.08 -11.30 4.25
N ASP A 32 -13.38 -12.13 5.26
CA ASP A 32 -14.28 -13.29 5.15
C ASP A 32 -15.77 -12.90 4.91
N LEU A 33 -16.15 -11.65 5.24
CA LEU A 33 -17.49 -11.12 4.99
C LEU A 33 -17.69 -10.56 3.58
N LEU A 34 -16.60 -10.13 2.93
CA LEU A 34 -16.62 -9.40 1.66
C LEU A 34 -16.13 -10.24 0.49
N GLU A 35 -15.15 -11.10 0.71
CA GLU A 35 -14.65 -12.05 -0.27
C GLU A 35 -15.34 -13.38 0.00
N GLY A 36 -16.39 -13.69 -0.76
CA GLY A 36 -17.08 -14.99 -0.76
C GLY A 36 -16.22 -16.13 -1.32
N LYS A 37 -14.99 -16.25 -0.83
CA LYS A 37 -13.99 -17.29 -1.06
C LYS A 37 -13.27 -17.44 0.31
N CYS A 38 -13.26 -18.57 1.01
CA CYS A 38 -13.30 -19.90 0.43
C CYS A 38 -13.25 -21.07 1.44
N HIS A 39 -13.67 -22.24 0.94
CA HIS A 39 -13.08 -23.55 1.21
C HIS A 39 -13.23 -24.16 2.61
N SER A 40 -14.46 -24.53 2.98
CA SER A 40 -14.66 -25.77 3.75
C SER A 40 -15.69 -26.63 3.03
N THR A 41 -15.42 -27.93 3.01
CA THR A 41 -16.09 -28.99 2.26
C THR A 41 -17.51 -29.26 2.78
N GLU A 42 -18.39 -28.26 2.78
CA GLU A 42 -19.81 -28.39 3.16
C GLU A 42 -20.72 -27.45 2.33
N GLU A 43 -20.67 -27.58 1.01
CA GLU A 43 -21.70 -27.01 0.11
C GLU A 43 -22.89 -27.97 0.05
N PRO A 44 -23.80 -27.87 1.03
CA PRO A 44 -25.16 -27.42 0.70
C PRO A 44 -25.75 -26.41 1.72
N ARG A 45 -25.02 -26.04 2.78
CA ARG A 45 -25.60 -25.31 3.93
C ARG A 45 -25.78 -23.80 3.73
N ILE A 46 -25.00 -23.18 2.85
CA ILE A 46 -25.05 -21.72 2.64
C ILE A 46 -26.33 -21.29 1.91
N SER A 47 -26.85 -22.12 1.00
CA SER A 47 -28.16 -21.93 0.37
C SER A 47 -29.29 -22.07 1.40
N SER A 48 -29.22 -23.06 2.28
CA SER A 48 -30.20 -23.30 3.34
C SER A 48 -30.27 -22.14 4.34
N ARG A 49 -29.14 -21.55 4.74
CA ARG A 49 -29.12 -20.43 5.69
C ARG A 49 -29.73 -19.16 5.10
N ARG A 50 -29.44 -18.84 3.83
CA ARG A 50 -30.07 -17.71 3.13
C ARG A 50 -31.58 -17.92 2.99
N GLN A 51 -32.00 -19.15 2.73
CA GLN A 51 -33.42 -19.51 2.66
C GLN A 51 -34.11 -19.32 4.02
N ILE A 52 -33.47 -19.75 5.12
CA ILE A 52 -33.98 -19.54 6.48
C ILE A 52 -34.16 -18.04 6.78
N TYR A 53 -33.21 -17.18 6.43
CA TYR A 53 -33.36 -15.73 6.65
C TYR A 53 -34.52 -15.14 5.84
N LEU A 54 -34.72 -15.59 4.60
CA LEU A 54 -35.84 -15.14 3.77
C LEU A 54 -37.18 -15.66 4.30
N ASP A 55 -37.23 -16.89 4.80
CA ASP A 55 -38.43 -17.49 5.36
C ASP A 55 -38.81 -16.84 6.70
N VAL A 56 -37.83 -16.53 7.56
CA VAL A 56 -38.04 -15.76 8.80
C VAL A 56 -38.54 -14.34 8.50
N LEU A 57 -37.97 -13.67 7.49
CA LEU A 57 -38.44 -12.34 7.07
C LEU A 57 -39.89 -12.38 6.57
N ARG A 58 -40.26 -13.43 5.83
CA ARG A 58 -41.63 -13.64 5.35
C ARG A 58 -42.59 -13.90 6.51
N GLU A 59 -42.21 -14.74 7.47
CA GLU A 59 -43.02 -15.06 8.65
C GLU A 59 -43.26 -13.82 9.52
N VAL A 60 -42.23 -13.00 9.73
CA VAL A 60 -42.35 -11.73 10.47
C VAL A 60 -43.31 -10.77 9.76
N GLN A 61 -43.19 -10.63 8.44
CA GLN A 61 -44.12 -9.79 7.66
C GLN A 61 -45.56 -10.30 7.72
N GLU A 62 -45.78 -11.61 7.61
CA GLU A 62 -47.11 -12.21 7.72
C GLU A 62 -47.71 -12.02 9.11
N GLN A 63 -46.90 -12.11 10.16
CA GLN A 63 -47.32 -11.90 11.54
C GLN A 63 -47.61 -10.41 11.84
N GLU A 64 -46.82 -9.48 11.29
CA GLU A 64 -47.13 -8.05 11.31
C GLU A 64 -48.43 -7.74 10.57
N GLU A 65 -48.65 -8.29 9.38
CA GLU A 65 -49.89 -8.12 8.64
C GLU A 65 -51.09 -8.71 9.40
N LYS A 66 -50.94 -9.88 10.03
CA LYS A 66 -51.99 -10.51 10.84
C LYS A 66 -52.31 -9.70 12.09
N THR A 67 -51.30 -9.16 12.78
CA THR A 67 -51.51 -8.28 13.95
C THR A 67 -52.12 -6.95 13.52
N ARG A 68 -51.70 -6.37 12.40
CA ARG A 68 -52.29 -5.17 11.80
C ARG A 68 -53.76 -5.38 11.44
N ARG A 69 -54.11 -6.49 10.77
CA ARG A 69 -55.50 -6.88 10.46
C ARG A 69 -56.33 -7.14 11.72
N SER A 70 -55.77 -7.83 12.73
CA SER A 70 -56.44 -8.04 14.02
C SER A 70 -56.70 -6.72 14.76
N ASN A 71 -55.73 -5.81 14.77
CA ASN A 71 -55.88 -4.49 15.38
C ASN A 71 -56.90 -3.62 14.62
N LEU A 72 -56.96 -3.72 13.29
CA LEU A 72 -57.98 -3.06 12.47
C LEU A 72 -59.37 -3.62 12.78
N ALA A 73 -59.52 -4.95 12.83
CA ALA A 73 -60.77 -5.61 13.19
C ALA A 73 -61.25 -5.23 14.60
N LYS A 74 -60.34 -5.14 15.59
CA LYS A 74 -60.66 -4.65 16.94
C LYS A 74 -61.11 -3.19 16.97
N ARG A 75 -60.60 -2.34 16.07
CA ARG A 75 -61.07 -0.95 15.93
C ARG A 75 -62.46 -0.89 15.30
N ILE A 76 -62.72 -1.70 14.27
CA ILE A 76 -64.02 -1.78 13.61
C ILE A 76 -65.10 -2.31 14.57
N ILE A 77 -64.80 -3.35 15.37
CA ILE A 77 -65.74 -3.89 16.37
C ILE A 77 -66.02 -2.90 17.53
N ARG A 78 -65.07 -2.02 17.87
CA ARG A 78 -65.29 -0.95 18.87
C ARG A 78 -66.17 0.18 18.35
N GLU A 79 -66.23 0.39 17.04
CA GLU A 79 -67.00 1.49 16.45
C GLU A 79 -68.50 1.17 16.38
N ASP A 80 -68.89 -0.12 16.31
CA ASP A 80 -70.29 -0.56 16.34
C ASP A 80 -70.93 -0.61 17.73
N GLN A 81 -70.14 -0.60 18.82
CA GLN A 81 -70.67 -0.51 20.19
C GLN A 81 -70.68 0.91 20.77
N SER A 82 -70.18 1.91 20.02
CA SER A 82 -70.05 3.29 20.50
C SER A 82 -71.10 4.25 19.91
N LYS A 83 -72.10 3.73 19.18
CA LYS A 83 -73.21 4.50 18.57
C LYS A 83 -74.58 4.10 19.12
N SER A 84 -74.71 4.03 20.44
CA SER A 84 -76.01 4.17 21.08
C SER A 84 -75.78 4.73 22.48
N ASN A 85 -75.87 6.06 22.59
CA ASN A 85 -76.53 6.72 23.71
C ASN A 85 -76.38 8.25 23.59
N VAL A 86 -77.54 8.87 23.39
CA VAL A 86 -77.94 10.21 23.85
C VAL A 86 -77.47 11.35 22.95
N GLU A 87 -78.25 11.75 21.93
CA GLU A 87 -79.44 12.63 22.03
C GLU A 87 -79.08 13.96 22.72
N GLU A 88 -78.93 15.02 21.92
CA GLU A 88 -79.94 16.09 21.84
C GLU A 88 -80.42 16.60 23.21
N ASN A 89 -79.86 17.72 23.65
CA ASN A 89 -80.73 18.87 23.93
C ASN A 89 -79.95 20.20 23.96
N LYS A 90 -80.10 20.95 22.86
CA LYS A 90 -80.06 22.41 22.90
C LYS A 90 -81.41 22.86 23.45
N GLU A 91 -81.46 23.38 24.67
CA GLU A 91 -82.61 24.21 25.07
C GLU A 91 -82.25 25.15 26.22
N SER A 92 -82.24 26.44 25.87
CA SER A 92 -83.03 27.48 26.54
C SER A 92 -83.06 27.48 28.07
N GLY A 93 -82.27 28.37 28.67
CA GLY A 93 -82.33 28.70 30.10
C GLY A 93 -82.39 30.20 30.37
N LYS A 94 -83.31 30.92 29.72
CA LYS A 94 -83.82 32.20 30.23
C LYS A 94 -84.71 31.89 31.44
N ILE A 95 -84.25 32.20 32.66
CA ILE A 95 -85.08 32.30 33.87
C ILE A 95 -84.51 33.54 34.60
N LEU A 96 -85.00 34.75 34.31
CA LEU A 96 -86.21 35.37 34.88
C LEU A 96 -86.29 35.22 36.40
N ASN A 97 -85.55 36.05 37.14
CA ASN A 97 -85.87 36.34 38.55
C ASN A 97 -86.46 37.75 38.63
N ALA A 98 -87.71 37.86 38.18
CA ALA A 98 -88.64 38.79 38.77
C ALA A 98 -88.99 38.24 40.16
N TRP A 99 -88.36 38.75 41.22
CA TRP A 99 -88.89 38.59 42.57
C TRP A 99 -89.98 39.64 42.74
N THR A 100 -91.15 39.32 42.20
CA THR A 100 -92.42 39.86 42.65
C THR A 100 -92.54 39.44 44.12
N TYR A 101 -92.57 40.42 45.03
CA TYR A 101 -93.05 40.22 46.39
C TYR A 101 -94.54 39.90 46.31
N GLY A 102 -94.84 38.64 46.01
CA GLY A 102 -96.17 38.05 46.08
C GLY A 102 -96.47 37.75 47.54
N GLU A 103 -97.36 38.55 48.09
CA GLU A 103 -98.11 38.35 49.31
C GLU A 103 -98.56 36.88 49.45
N ILE A 104 -97.90 36.13 50.34
CA ILE A 104 -98.29 34.75 50.65
C ILE A 104 -99.57 34.85 51.48
N SER A 105 -100.70 34.63 50.81
CA SER A 105 -102.00 34.39 51.45
C SER A 105 -101.88 33.17 52.36
N VAL A 106 -102.20 33.38 53.64
CA VAL A 106 -102.33 32.36 54.69
C VAL A 106 -103.49 31.43 54.30
N GLY A 107 -103.17 30.31 53.65
CA GLY A 107 -104.21 29.36 53.24
C GLY A 107 -103.78 28.22 52.30
N GLU A 108 -102.54 28.18 51.83
CA GLU A 108 -102.05 27.04 51.06
C GLU A 108 -101.51 25.97 52.02
N THR A 109 -102.34 24.95 52.30
CA THR A 109 -101.94 23.73 53.00
C THR A 109 -100.71 23.11 52.34
N CYS A 110 -99.60 23.09 53.07
CA CYS A 110 -98.37 22.41 52.67
C CYS A 110 -98.68 20.95 52.26
N ILE A 111 -98.60 20.65 50.96
CA ILE A 111 -98.87 19.32 50.37
C ILE A 111 -97.80 18.30 50.82
N TRP A 112 -96.66 18.79 51.30
CA TRP A 112 -95.53 17.99 51.73
C TRP A 112 -95.69 17.67 53.21
N ASN A 113 -95.70 16.37 53.53
CA ASN A 113 -95.61 15.95 54.92
C ASN A 113 -94.18 16.19 55.45
N GLU A 114 -94.03 16.22 56.78
CA GLU A 114 -92.73 16.41 57.45
C GLU A 114 -91.68 15.37 57.00
N ALA A 115 -92.10 14.15 56.65
CA ALA A 115 -91.20 13.11 56.17
C ALA A 115 -90.61 13.46 54.78
N ASP A 116 -91.39 14.04 53.88
CA ASP A 116 -90.95 14.44 52.54
C ASP A 116 -90.03 15.66 52.60
N ILE A 117 -90.29 16.59 53.52
CA ILE A 117 -89.36 17.71 53.82
C ILE A 117 -88.03 17.18 54.35
N ASN A 118 -88.06 16.20 55.27
CA ASN A 118 -86.84 15.61 55.81
C ASN A 118 -86.07 14.78 54.76
N LYS A 119 -86.75 14.08 53.85
CA LYS A 119 -86.13 13.42 52.69
C LYS A 119 -85.44 14.44 51.78
N LEU A 120 -86.08 15.57 51.47
CA LEU A 120 -85.46 16.63 50.67
C LEU A 120 -84.24 17.23 51.34
N ARG A 121 -84.32 17.52 52.65
CA ARG A 121 -83.18 18.04 53.42
C ARG A 121 -82.02 17.05 53.40
N ALA A 122 -82.28 15.75 53.62
CA ALA A 122 -81.27 14.71 53.54
C ALA A 122 -80.63 14.64 52.14
N ALA A 123 -81.45 14.63 51.08
CA ALA A 123 -80.97 14.64 49.70
C ALA A 123 -80.12 15.88 49.39
N LEU A 124 -80.51 17.06 49.86
CA LEU A 124 -79.73 18.29 49.70
C LEU A 124 -78.37 18.21 50.41
N THR A 125 -78.33 17.64 51.62
CA THR A 125 -77.07 17.45 52.36
C THR A 125 -76.15 16.45 51.68
N GLU A 126 -76.69 15.36 51.11
CA GLU A 126 -75.90 14.41 50.31
C GLU A 126 -75.36 15.08 49.04
N LEU A 127 -76.19 15.82 48.31
CA LEU A 127 -75.74 16.59 47.14
C LEU A 127 -74.65 17.61 47.49
N GLN A 128 -74.72 18.25 48.65
CA GLN A 128 -73.67 19.16 49.11
C GLN A 128 -72.36 18.42 49.43
N ARG A 129 -72.42 17.25 50.07
CA ARG A 129 -71.25 16.39 50.33
C ARG A 129 -70.62 15.91 49.03
N ASP A 130 -71.43 15.44 48.09
CA ASP A 130 -70.97 14.99 46.77
C ASP A 130 -70.36 16.14 45.98
N ARG A 131 -70.98 17.32 45.99
CA ARG A 131 -70.42 18.53 45.37
C ARG A 131 -69.07 18.90 45.97
N TRP A 132 -68.90 18.79 47.29
CA TRP A 132 -67.63 19.06 47.94
C TRP A 132 -66.58 18.00 47.55
N ARG A 133 -66.93 16.71 47.57
CA ARG A 133 -66.07 15.60 47.15
C ARG A 133 -65.58 15.75 45.71
N LEU A 134 -66.50 16.04 44.79
CA LEU A 134 -66.17 16.23 43.36
C LEU A 134 -65.28 17.46 43.14
N ARG A 135 -65.48 18.54 43.89
CA ARG A 135 -64.58 19.71 43.83
C ARG A 135 -63.17 19.39 44.29
N GLU A 136 -63.03 18.63 45.37
CA GLU A 136 -61.73 18.23 45.87
C GLU A 136 -61.03 17.26 44.90
N GLN A 137 -61.78 16.30 44.34
CA GLN A 137 -61.28 15.41 43.29
C GLN A 137 -60.84 16.21 42.05
N LEU A 138 -61.64 17.20 41.61
CA LEU A 138 -61.29 18.07 40.51
C LEU A 138 -59.98 18.81 40.79
N ARG A 139 -59.85 19.46 41.97
CA ARG A 139 -58.62 20.15 42.37
C ARG A 139 -57.40 19.21 42.34
N SER A 140 -57.52 18.02 42.93
CA SER A 140 -56.44 17.02 42.92
C SER A 140 -56.05 16.55 41.51
N SER A 141 -57.02 16.50 40.58
CA SER A 141 -56.77 16.15 39.19
C SER A 141 -56.12 17.29 38.41
N GLU A 142 -56.50 18.54 38.70
CA GLU A 142 -55.90 19.74 38.10
C GLU A 142 -54.44 19.91 38.53
N GLU A 143 -54.12 19.64 39.80
CA GLU A 143 -52.75 19.64 40.31
C GLU A 143 -51.89 18.57 39.64
N ARG A 144 -52.40 17.33 39.53
CA ARG A 144 -51.72 16.25 38.79
C ARG A 144 -51.49 16.60 37.31
N LEU A 145 -52.46 17.22 36.65
CA LEU A 145 -52.29 17.68 35.27
C LEU A 145 -51.24 18.78 35.14
N LYS A 146 -51.09 19.65 36.14
CA LYS A 146 -50.03 20.68 36.14
C LYS A 146 -48.65 20.04 36.26
N THR A 147 -48.46 19.10 37.20
CA THR A 147 -47.18 18.41 37.36
C THR A 147 -46.80 17.61 36.13
N GLU A 148 -47.73 16.85 35.54
CA GLU A 148 -47.49 16.10 34.31
C GLU A 148 -47.13 17.02 33.12
N ARG A 149 -47.75 18.20 33.02
CA ARG A 149 -47.41 19.20 31.98
C ARG A 149 -46.01 19.75 32.17
N GLU A 150 -45.59 20.01 33.40
CA GLU A 150 -44.24 20.48 33.72
C GLU A 150 -43.20 19.40 33.43
N GLU A 151 -43.46 18.16 33.83
CA GLU A 151 -42.63 17.00 33.50
C GLU A 151 -42.51 16.79 32.00
N ARG A 152 -43.61 16.87 31.25
CA ARG A 152 -43.59 16.78 29.79
C ARG A 152 -42.73 17.87 29.16
N LYS A 153 -42.84 19.13 29.63
CA LYS A 153 -41.99 20.23 29.16
C LYS A 153 -40.52 20.04 29.51
N ARG A 154 -40.22 19.44 30.67
CA ARG A 154 -38.85 19.09 31.06
C ARG A 154 -38.28 18.00 30.15
N LEU A 155 -39.02 16.92 29.95
CA LEU A 155 -38.60 15.81 29.09
C LEU A 155 -38.44 16.25 27.64
N GLN A 156 -39.31 17.13 27.15
CA GLN A 156 -39.19 17.69 25.80
C GLN A 156 -37.86 18.46 25.62
N ARG A 157 -37.48 19.30 26.58
CA ARG A 157 -36.18 20.02 26.53
C ARG A 157 -34.99 19.07 26.53
N LEU A 158 -35.01 18.04 27.39
CA LEU A 158 -33.94 17.03 27.42
C LEU A 158 -33.85 16.26 26.10
N LEU A 159 -34.99 15.96 25.48
CA LEU A 159 -35.02 15.31 24.17
C LEU A 159 -34.40 16.22 23.10
N GLU A 160 -34.76 17.49 23.06
CA GLU A 160 -34.18 18.49 22.14
C GLU A 160 -32.65 18.60 22.34
N GLU A 161 -32.18 18.69 23.59
CA GLU A 161 -30.74 18.70 23.92
C GLU A 161 -30.01 17.43 23.44
N CYS A 162 -30.60 16.25 23.66
CA CYS A 162 -30.03 14.98 23.19
C CYS A 162 -30.00 14.89 21.65
N GLU A 163 -31.02 15.40 20.97
CA GLU A 163 -31.07 15.44 19.50
C GLU A 163 -29.98 16.36 18.93
N GLU A 164 -29.77 17.52 19.55
CA GLU A 164 -28.69 18.44 19.19
C GLU A 164 -27.31 17.80 19.37
N GLN A 165 -27.05 17.17 20.51
CA GLN A 165 -25.80 16.44 20.77
C GLN A 165 -25.57 15.30 19.77
N LEU A 166 -26.63 14.53 19.47
CA LEU A 166 -26.55 13.47 18.46
C LEU A 166 -26.24 14.05 17.07
N SER A 167 -26.83 15.20 16.72
CA SER A 167 -26.56 15.87 15.45
C SER A 167 -25.10 16.36 15.37
N PHE A 168 -24.54 16.84 16.48
CA PHE A 168 -23.14 17.26 16.56
C PHE A 168 -22.20 16.06 16.39
N SER A 169 -22.42 14.99 17.15
CA SER A 169 -21.64 13.75 17.05
C SER A 169 -21.69 13.14 15.63
N ARG A 170 -22.85 13.18 14.96
CA ARG A 170 -22.98 12.74 13.56
C ARG A 170 -22.15 13.60 12.60
N LYS A 171 -22.13 14.92 12.78
CA LYS A 171 -21.31 15.82 11.95
C LYS A 171 -19.82 15.57 12.18
N GLU A 172 -19.42 15.35 13.42
CA GLU A 172 -18.04 15.08 13.81
C GLU A 172 -17.54 13.73 13.28
N THR A 173 -18.32 12.66 13.43
CA THR A 173 -18.02 11.35 12.84
C THR A 173 -17.93 11.41 11.31
N ALA A 174 -18.79 12.20 10.65
CA ALA A 174 -18.69 12.42 9.20
C ALA A 174 -17.38 13.13 8.80
N ARG A 175 -16.94 14.13 9.58
CA ARG A 175 -15.65 14.81 9.37
C ARG A 175 -14.47 13.86 9.55
N TYR A 176 -14.46 13.07 10.62
CA TYR A 176 -13.40 12.08 10.85
C TYR A 176 -13.37 11.02 9.75
N SER A 177 -14.53 10.52 9.29
CA SER A 177 -14.60 9.61 8.15
C SER A 177 -13.98 10.21 6.87
N LEU A 178 -14.21 11.50 6.59
CA LEU A 178 -13.59 12.17 5.46
C LEU A 178 -12.06 12.30 5.63
N ALA A 179 -11.60 12.67 6.83
CA ALA A 179 -10.17 12.76 7.14
C ALA A 179 -9.46 11.41 6.98
N VAL A 180 -10.06 10.32 7.47
CA VAL A 180 -9.52 8.95 7.32
C VAL A 180 -9.44 8.56 5.84
N LYS A 181 -10.46 8.87 5.04
CA LYS A 181 -10.41 8.60 3.59
C LYS A 181 -9.28 9.37 2.90
N SER A 182 -9.09 10.65 3.24
CA SER A 182 -7.99 11.48 2.72
C SER A 182 -6.63 10.89 3.09
N LEU A 183 -6.42 10.57 4.38
CA LEU A 183 -5.18 9.97 4.86
C LEU A 183 -4.90 8.63 4.18
N LYS A 184 -5.93 7.79 4.00
CA LYS A 184 -5.78 6.52 3.28
C LYS A 184 -5.31 6.73 1.84
N THR A 185 -5.84 7.73 1.13
CA THR A 185 -5.36 8.04 -0.23
C THR A 185 -3.93 8.58 -0.24
N GLU A 186 -3.55 9.37 0.76
CA GLU A 186 -2.18 9.88 0.89
C GLU A 186 -1.19 8.74 1.18
N VAL A 187 -1.52 7.82 2.09
CA VAL A 187 -0.71 6.62 2.36
C VAL A 187 -0.49 5.83 1.09
N TYR A 188 -1.54 5.52 0.31
CA TYR A 188 -1.36 4.82 -0.96
C TYR A 188 -0.47 5.58 -1.95
N GLN A 189 -0.58 6.91 -2.03
CA GLN A 189 0.30 7.71 -2.88
C GLN A 189 1.76 7.60 -2.42
N LYS A 190 2.02 7.71 -1.11
CA LYS A 190 3.37 7.58 -0.56
C LYS A 190 3.93 6.17 -0.75
N ASP A 191 3.13 5.13 -0.58
CA ASP A 191 3.54 3.74 -0.80
C ASP A 191 3.94 3.50 -2.26
N THR A 192 3.17 4.03 -3.22
CA THR A 192 3.56 3.93 -4.64
C THR A 192 4.84 4.69 -4.96
N GLN A 193 5.11 5.82 -4.29
CA GLN A 193 6.37 6.55 -4.42
C GLN A 193 7.54 5.76 -3.82
N LEU A 194 7.35 5.17 -2.63
CA LEU A 194 8.35 4.32 -1.99
C LEU A 194 8.70 3.10 -2.85
N GLN A 195 7.70 2.43 -3.44
CA GLN A 195 7.94 1.32 -4.36
C GLN A 195 8.76 1.75 -5.59
N LYS A 196 8.47 2.93 -6.15
CA LYS A 196 9.26 3.49 -7.26
C LYS A 196 10.71 3.75 -6.85
N PHE A 197 10.94 4.38 -5.70
CA PHE A 197 12.30 4.63 -5.21
C PHE A 197 13.03 3.34 -4.87
N SER A 198 12.36 2.35 -4.28
CA SER A 198 12.94 1.03 -4.01
C SER A 198 13.41 0.36 -5.31
N LYS A 199 12.59 0.40 -6.38
CA LYS A 199 12.98 -0.12 -7.69
C LYS A 199 14.19 0.62 -8.28
N GLN A 200 14.21 1.95 -8.20
CA GLN A 200 15.34 2.76 -8.68
C GLN A 200 16.63 2.47 -7.91
N ILE A 201 16.55 2.29 -6.59
CA ILE A 201 17.70 1.91 -5.77
C ILE A 201 18.22 0.54 -6.19
N GLN A 202 17.33 -0.42 -6.45
CA GLN A 202 17.73 -1.74 -6.93
C GLN A 202 18.41 -1.66 -8.30
N GLU A 203 17.82 -0.95 -9.27
CA GLU A 203 18.40 -0.73 -10.60
C GLU A 203 19.79 -0.08 -10.51
N ASN A 204 19.93 0.98 -9.71
CA ASN A 204 21.22 1.64 -9.48
C ASN A 204 22.25 0.71 -8.80
N SER A 205 21.80 -0.15 -7.88
CA SER A 205 22.69 -1.13 -7.24
C SER A 205 23.22 -2.13 -8.25
N ASP A 206 22.34 -2.66 -9.11
CA ASP A 206 22.71 -3.59 -10.17
C ASP A 206 23.68 -2.95 -11.18
N GLU A 207 23.45 -1.68 -11.55
CA GLU A 207 24.37 -0.89 -12.38
C GLU A 207 25.75 -0.72 -11.73
N VAL A 208 25.81 -0.37 -10.45
CA VAL A 208 27.07 -0.22 -9.71
C VAL A 208 27.83 -1.55 -9.65
N ASP A 209 27.14 -2.66 -9.43
CA ASP A 209 27.77 -3.97 -9.41
C ASP A 209 28.26 -4.40 -10.81
N GLY A 210 27.53 -4.05 -11.86
CA GLY A 210 27.95 -4.20 -13.26
C GLY A 210 29.25 -3.44 -13.55
N LEU A 211 29.29 -2.14 -13.21
CA LEU A 211 30.47 -1.29 -13.39
C LEU A 211 31.67 -1.78 -12.56
N ARG A 212 31.43 -2.28 -11.34
CA ARG A 212 32.49 -2.89 -10.52
C ARG A 212 33.07 -4.14 -11.17
N ALA A 213 32.24 -4.97 -11.80
CA ALA A 213 32.69 -6.16 -12.51
C ALA A 213 33.53 -5.77 -13.74
N GLU A 214 33.09 -4.78 -14.51
CA GLU A 214 33.86 -4.23 -15.65
C GLU A 214 35.20 -3.63 -15.22
N LEU A 215 35.22 -2.88 -14.12
CA LEU A 215 36.45 -2.32 -13.57
C LEU A 215 37.45 -3.42 -13.16
N ARG A 216 36.97 -4.55 -12.63
CA ARG A 216 37.83 -5.69 -12.30
C ARG A 216 38.40 -6.33 -13.58
N ARG A 217 37.56 -6.58 -14.59
CA ARG A 217 38.00 -7.15 -15.88
C ARG A 217 39.06 -6.29 -16.55
N THR A 218 38.78 -4.99 -16.71
CA THR A 218 39.71 -4.03 -17.33
C THR A 218 41.03 -3.92 -16.55
N ARG A 219 40.99 -4.02 -15.21
CA ARG A 219 42.20 -4.05 -14.38
C ARG A 219 43.01 -5.32 -14.60
N ASP A 220 42.37 -6.47 -14.76
CA ASP A 220 43.06 -7.73 -15.01
C ASP A 220 43.62 -7.78 -16.43
N GLU A 221 42.89 -7.28 -17.44
CA GLU A 221 43.39 -7.07 -18.81
C GLU A 221 44.61 -6.14 -18.82
N TYR A 222 44.56 -5.01 -18.10
CA TYR A 222 45.70 -4.11 -17.98
C TYR A 222 46.93 -4.80 -17.37
N ARG A 223 46.75 -5.64 -16.35
CA ARG A 223 47.84 -6.41 -15.74
C ARG A 223 48.45 -7.40 -16.74
N LEU A 224 47.62 -8.09 -17.52
CA LEU A 224 48.07 -9.02 -18.55
C LEU A 224 48.89 -8.30 -19.62
N ILE A 225 48.35 -7.21 -20.20
CA ILE A 225 49.04 -6.40 -21.20
C ILE A 225 50.38 -5.87 -20.65
N LYS A 226 50.42 -5.48 -19.37
CA LYS A 226 51.65 -5.01 -18.73
C LYS A 226 52.69 -6.13 -18.61
N GLN A 227 52.27 -7.36 -18.32
CA GLN A 227 53.16 -8.53 -18.28
C GLN A 227 53.69 -8.84 -19.68
N GLU A 228 52.81 -8.95 -20.68
CA GLU A 228 53.18 -9.19 -22.08
C GLU A 228 54.15 -8.12 -22.62
N SER A 229 53.91 -6.84 -22.31
CA SER A 229 54.82 -5.76 -22.70
C SER A 229 56.19 -5.88 -22.04
N SER A 230 56.25 -6.41 -20.81
CA SER A 230 57.51 -6.65 -20.12
C SER A 230 58.26 -7.83 -20.75
N ASP A 231 57.55 -8.90 -21.06
CA ASP A 231 58.10 -10.11 -21.70
C ASP A 231 58.64 -9.80 -23.11
N LEU A 232 57.86 -9.10 -23.93
CA LEU A 232 58.30 -8.61 -25.24
C LEU A 232 59.50 -7.67 -25.14
N GLY A 233 59.56 -6.84 -24.09
CA GLY A 233 60.72 -6.00 -23.81
C GLY A 233 61.99 -6.82 -23.56
N TRP A 234 61.90 -7.89 -22.79
CA TRP A 234 63.01 -8.83 -22.55
C TRP A 234 63.42 -9.61 -23.80
N GLU A 235 62.46 -10.08 -24.59
CA GLU A 235 62.72 -10.77 -25.85
C GLU A 235 63.43 -9.86 -26.85
N LEU A 236 62.97 -8.62 -26.97
CA LEU A 236 63.57 -7.63 -27.87
C LEU A 236 65.02 -7.33 -27.48
N GLU A 237 65.31 -7.17 -26.19
CA GLU A 237 66.68 -6.92 -25.72
C GLU A 237 67.58 -8.14 -25.93
N ARG A 238 67.06 -9.36 -25.70
CA ARG A 238 67.77 -10.61 -26.01
C ARG A 238 68.11 -10.70 -27.50
N MET A 239 67.14 -10.43 -28.38
CA MET A 239 67.33 -10.47 -29.84
C MET A 239 68.33 -9.43 -30.31
N LYS A 240 68.30 -8.21 -29.75
CA LYS A 240 69.32 -7.18 -30.03
C LYS A 240 70.72 -7.66 -29.67
N GLU A 241 70.89 -8.27 -28.50
CA GLU A 241 72.20 -8.76 -28.07
C GLU A 241 72.68 -9.90 -28.95
N GLN A 242 71.81 -10.83 -29.30
CA GLN A 242 72.12 -11.89 -30.25
C GLN A 242 72.53 -11.33 -31.63
N GLN A 243 71.82 -10.33 -32.14
CA GLN A 243 72.15 -9.67 -33.40
C GLN A 243 73.52 -8.97 -33.34
N LYS A 244 73.89 -8.35 -32.21
CA LYS A 244 75.24 -7.76 -32.05
C LYS A 244 76.33 -8.83 -32.11
N ILE A 245 76.13 -9.96 -31.41
CA ILE A 245 77.08 -11.08 -31.41
C ILE A 245 77.23 -11.65 -32.82
N GLU A 246 76.11 -11.90 -33.52
CA GLU A 246 76.12 -12.40 -34.89
C GLU A 246 76.77 -11.41 -35.86
N GLY A 247 76.46 -10.12 -35.74
CA GLY A 247 77.10 -9.07 -36.53
C GLY A 247 78.61 -8.98 -36.31
N ALA A 248 79.08 -9.11 -35.06
CA ALA A 248 80.50 -9.17 -34.74
C ALA A 248 81.16 -10.42 -35.35
N ARG A 249 80.48 -11.58 -35.29
CA ARG A 249 80.96 -12.83 -35.89
C ARG A 249 81.11 -12.70 -37.41
N GLN A 250 80.09 -12.16 -38.09
CA GLN A 250 80.11 -11.94 -39.53
C GLN A 250 81.21 -10.94 -39.95
N ALA A 251 81.42 -9.89 -39.17
CA ALA A 251 82.49 -8.92 -39.42
C ALA A 251 83.88 -9.57 -39.32
N GLU A 252 84.13 -10.42 -38.32
CA GLU A 252 85.38 -11.18 -38.20
C GLU A 252 85.55 -12.19 -39.35
N GLU A 253 84.49 -12.93 -39.71
CA GLU A 253 84.52 -13.84 -40.87
C GLU A 253 84.90 -13.08 -42.16
N ALA A 254 84.27 -11.94 -42.42
CA ALA A 254 84.59 -11.09 -43.57
C ALA A 254 86.03 -10.54 -43.51
N ARG A 255 86.51 -10.16 -42.33
CA ARG A 255 87.90 -9.70 -42.12
C ARG A 255 88.90 -10.80 -42.48
N LEU A 256 88.69 -12.03 -41.99
CA LEU A 256 89.56 -13.17 -42.28
C LEU A 256 89.53 -13.54 -43.77
N GLN A 257 88.36 -13.51 -44.42
CA GLN A 257 88.25 -13.75 -45.86
C GLN A 257 89.00 -12.70 -46.68
N ASN A 258 88.86 -11.41 -46.32
CA ASN A 258 89.59 -10.33 -46.97
C ASN A 258 91.10 -10.47 -46.77
N GLN A 259 91.55 -10.80 -45.55
CA GLN A 259 92.97 -11.08 -45.28
C GLN A 259 93.48 -12.23 -46.16
N ALA A 260 92.77 -13.37 -46.19
CA ALA A 260 93.14 -14.49 -47.03
C ALA A 260 93.18 -14.14 -48.54
N ALA A 261 92.24 -13.32 -49.01
CA ALA A 261 92.24 -12.82 -50.39
C ALA A 261 93.44 -11.91 -50.67
N THR A 262 93.76 -11.00 -49.75
CA THR A 262 94.94 -10.11 -49.89
C THR A 262 96.25 -10.89 -49.89
N GLU A 263 96.38 -11.93 -49.04
CA GLU A 263 97.55 -12.79 -49.01
C GLU A 263 97.71 -13.59 -50.32
N LYS A 264 96.61 -14.09 -50.89
CA LYS A 264 96.63 -14.77 -52.20
C LYS A 264 97.09 -13.82 -53.30
N LEU A 265 96.50 -12.63 -53.39
CA LEU A 265 96.89 -11.62 -54.37
C LEU A 265 98.35 -11.18 -54.21
N LEU A 266 98.86 -11.09 -52.98
CA LEU A 266 100.27 -10.81 -52.73
C LEU A 266 101.19 -11.93 -53.23
N LYS A 267 100.82 -13.19 -53.03
CA LYS A 267 101.57 -14.35 -53.57
C LYS A 267 101.56 -14.34 -55.10
N GLU A 268 100.40 -14.17 -55.72
CA GLU A 268 100.27 -14.06 -57.19
C GLU A 268 101.10 -12.88 -57.74
N LEU A 269 101.11 -11.74 -57.05
CA LEU A 269 101.92 -10.59 -57.43
C LEU A 269 103.43 -10.87 -57.31
N GLN A 270 103.86 -11.57 -56.26
CA GLN A 270 105.25 -12.00 -56.11
C GLN A 270 105.66 -12.99 -57.19
N GLU A 271 104.81 -13.96 -57.50
CA GLU A 271 105.01 -14.93 -58.59
C GLU A 271 105.13 -14.21 -59.94
N ALA A 272 104.20 -13.32 -60.27
CA ALA A 272 104.24 -12.52 -61.49
C ALA A 272 105.49 -11.61 -61.56
N GLN A 273 105.95 -11.06 -60.42
CA GLN A 273 107.21 -10.31 -60.36
C GLN A 273 108.43 -11.20 -60.64
N VAL A 274 108.47 -12.42 -60.09
CA VAL A 274 109.55 -13.38 -60.35
C VAL A 274 109.53 -13.78 -61.83
N GLU A 275 108.38 -14.13 -62.37
CA GLU A 275 108.19 -14.42 -63.80
C GLU A 275 108.67 -13.27 -64.66
N LEU A 276 108.23 -12.04 -64.39
CA LEU A 276 108.67 -10.84 -65.12
C LEU A 276 110.18 -10.63 -65.05
N ARG A 277 110.82 -10.89 -63.89
CA ARG A 277 112.30 -10.82 -63.76
C ARG A 277 112.98 -11.90 -64.59
N THR A 278 112.48 -13.13 -64.55
CA THR A 278 113.05 -14.23 -65.35
C THR A 278 112.88 -13.97 -66.84
N GLU A 279 111.75 -13.41 -67.27
CA GLU A 279 111.49 -13.06 -68.65
C GLU A 279 112.36 -11.89 -69.12
N LYS A 280 112.56 -10.87 -68.28
CA LYS A 280 113.53 -9.79 -68.53
C LYS A 280 114.95 -10.34 -68.69
N GLU A 281 115.35 -11.28 -67.84
CA GLU A 281 116.68 -11.89 -67.93
C GLU A 281 116.83 -12.74 -69.19
N ARG A 282 115.81 -13.54 -69.54
CA ARG A 282 115.76 -14.26 -70.83
C ARG A 282 115.84 -13.31 -72.02
N HIS A 283 115.11 -12.21 -71.99
CA HIS A 283 115.15 -11.19 -73.03
C HIS A 283 116.54 -10.54 -73.12
N ARG A 284 117.18 -10.24 -71.98
CA ARG A 284 118.56 -9.74 -71.94
C ARG A 284 119.54 -10.71 -72.60
N LEU A 285 119.45 -12.00 -72.27
CA LEU A 285 120.26 -13.04 -72.92
C LEU A 285 119.98 -13.10 -74.43
N THR A 286 118.71 -13.02 -74.82
CA THR A 286 118.32 -13.02 -76.24
C THR A 286 118.87 -11.80 -76.98
N LEU A 287 118.82 -10.60 -76.38
CA LEU A 287 119.43 -9.39 -76.93
C LEU A 287 120.94 -9.55 -77.08
N THR A 288 121.65 -10.08 -76.08
CA THR A 288 123.10 -10.34 -76.21
C THR A 288 123.42 -11.36 -77.30
N ALA A 289 122.58 -12.39 -77.47
CA ALA A 289 122.72 -13.35 -78.56
C ALA A 289 122.48 -12.71 -79.93
N LEU A 290 121.46 -11.84 -80.05
CA LEU A 290 121.20 -11.06 -81.25
C LEU A 290 122.32 -10.05 -81.54
N GLU A 291 122.91 -9.42 -80.54
CA GLU A 291 124.08 -8.55 -80.69
C GLU A 291 125.33 -9.32 -81.13
N LEU A 292 125.54 -10.53 -80.61
CA LEU A 292 126.59 -11.43 -81.08
C LEU A 292 126.38 -11.81 -82.54
N LEU A 293 125.14 -12.18 -82.94
CA LEU A 293 124.80 -12.41 -84.33
C LEU A 293 125.03 -11.15 -85.18
N ARG A 294 124.57 -9.98 -84.70
CA ARG A 294 124.78 -8.70 -85.39
C ARG A 294 126.27 -8.41 -85.58
N ARG A 295 127.12 -8.59 -84.55
CA ARG A 295 128.59 -8.49 -84.67
C ARG A 295 129.17 -9.51 -85.64
N HIS A 296 128.66 -10.73 -85.66
CA HIS A 296 129.10 -11.78 -86.57
C HIS A 296 128.78 -11.45 -88.04
N PHE A 297 127.64 -10.78 -88.30
CA PHE A 297 127.25 -10.31 -89.62
C PHE A 297 127.83 -8.94 -89.98
N SER A 298 128.25 -8.11 -89.02
CA SER A 298 128.96 -6.84 -89.27
C SER A 298 130.46 -7.02 -89.57
N ASN A 299 131.02 -8.21 -89.35
CA ASN A 299 132.41 -8.58 -89.64
C ASN A 299 132.54 -9.48 -90.88
N LEU A 300 131.47 -9.54 -91.69
CA LEU A 300 131.42 -10.05 -93.06
C LEU A 300 131.37 -8.85 -94.01
#